data_AF-A0A968TL69-F1
#
_entry.id   AF-A0A968TL69-F1
#
_cell.length_a   1.000
_cell.length_b   1.000
_cell.length_c   1.000
_cell.angle_alpha   90.00
_cell.angle_beta   90.00
_cell.angle_gamma   90.00
#
_symmetry.space_group_name_H-M   'P 1'
#
loop_
_entity.id
_entity.type
_entity.pdbx_description
1 polymer ?
#
loop_
_entity_poly.entity_id
_entity_poly.type
_entity_poly.pdbx_seq_one_letter_code
_entity_poly.pdbx_strand_id
1 'polypeptide(L)'
;MVLHNAAEAFADNWTYLKAELHWLDRLLMVTVARQRKDTKDLDRVAQSKADRATSHWWKGVIALDTELHDEIRKPSRPSPGSYQQQMDARTAASLQQGIALGLPLLRDRLKLSLFEKNLILLAIAPEINRRYARLYRFLQDDSPASDLPTVDLALRLLCRTDQDWREARSRLSQSLLRQYGLLRLLPADCETLLAQTVQIDRA
;
A
#
# COMPACT_ATOMS: atom_id res chain seq x y z
N MET A 1 32.35 12.51 -21.76
CA MET A 1 31.59 13.65 -21.21
C MET A 1 30.33 13.09 -20.59
N VAL A 2 30.33 12.88 -19.27
CA VAL A 2 29.27 12.15 -18.55
C VAL A 2 28.07 13.07 -18.41
N LEU A 3 26.98 12.76 -19.11
CA LEU A 3 25.67 13.36 -18.90
C LEU A 3 25.17 12.96 -17.51
N HIS A 4 25.43 13.81 -16.52
CA HIS A 4 24.70 13.75 -15.26
C HIS A 4 23.24 14.10 -15.60
N ASN A 5 22.40 13.07 -15.68
CA ASN A 5 20.96 13.26 -15.63
C ASN A 5 20.63 13.71 -14.21
N ALA A 6 20.88 15.00 -13.92
CA ALA A 6 20.66 15.59 -12.62
C ALA A 6 19.16 15.57 -12.36
N ALA A 7 18.72 14.63 -11.55
CA ALA A 7 17.33 14.52 -11.16
C ALA A 7 16.93 15.82 -10.45
N GLU A 8 15.93 16.53 -10.99
CA GLU A 8 15.48 17.81 -10.43
C GLU A 8 15.07 17.67 -8.97
N ALA A 9 15.67 18.49 -8.10
CA ALA A 9 15.30 18.57 -6.69
C ALA A 9 13.81 18.96 -6.53
N PHE A 10 13.21 18.55 -5.42
CA PHE A 10 11.89 19.02 -5.03
C PHE A 10 12.01 20.43 -4.50
N ALA A 11 11.11 21.33 -4.92
CA ALA A 11 11.09 22.71 -4.46
C ALA A 11 10.76 22.82 -2.95
N ASP A 12 9.88 21.95 -2.45
CA ASP A 12 9.43 21.93 -1.06
C ASP A 12 8.85 20.55 -0.67
N ASN A 13 8.58 20.37 0.62
CA ASN A 13 7.99 19.13 1.15
C ASN A 13 6.62 18.81 0.52
N TRP A 14 5.84 19.83 0.15
CA TRP A 14 4.53 19.62 -0.47
C TRP A 14 4.62 19.08 -1.90
N THR A 15 5.57 19.56 -2.70
CA THR A 15 5.82 19.01 -4.06
C THR A 15 6.28 17.56 -3.98
N TYR A 16 7.09 17.21 -2.99
CA TYR A 16 7.46 15.82 -2.71
C TYR A 16 6.23 14.96 -2.33
N LEU A 17 5.42 15.42 -1.37
CA LEU A 17 4.21 14.69 -0.95
C LEU A 17 3.22 14.50 -2.11
N LYS A 18 3.03 15.51 -2.96
CA LYS A 18 2.21 15.40 -4.17
C LYS A 18 2.72 14.31 -5.12
N ALA A 19 4.03 14.22 -5.32
CA ALA A 19 4.61 13.19 -6.17
C ALA A 19 4.35 11.78 -5.63
N GLU A 20 4.55 11.59 -4.32
CA GLU A 20 4.28 10.32 -3.64
C GLU A 20 2.78 9.96 -3.67
N LEU A 21 1.89 10.93 -3.45
CA LEU A 21 0.44 10.71 -3.56
C LEU A 21 -0.01 10.38 -4.98
N HIS A 22 0.59 11.00 -6.00
CA HIS A 22 0.30 10.67 -7.40
C HIS A 22 0.78 9.25 -7.76
N TRP A 23 1.86 8.77 -7.16
CA TRP A 23 2.23 7.37 -7.24
C TRP A 23 1.21 6.46 -6.57
N LEU A 24 0.76 6.83 -5.36
CA LEU A 24 -0.28 6.08 -4.65
C LEU A 24 -1.59 6.03 -5.45
N ASP A 25 -1.99 7.13 -6.08
CA ASP A 25 -3.16 7.19 -6.97
C ASP A 25 -3.05 6.16 -8.10
N ARG A 26 -1.90 6.10 -8.78
CA ARG A 26 -1.67 5.12 -9.86
C ARG A 26 -1.74 3.68 -9.32
N LEU A 27 -1.17 3.43 -8.14
CA LEU A 27 -1.19 2.12 -7.51
C LEU A 27 -2.63 1.69 -7.14
N LEU A 28 -3.42 2.62 -6.59
CA LEU A 28 -4.82 2.40 -6.26
C LEU A 28 -5.68 2.21 -7.50
N MET A 29 -5.49 3.00 -8.56
CA MET A 29 -6.25 2.84 -9.79
C MET A 29 -5.99 1.50 -10.47
N VAL A 30 -4.74 1.01 -10.46
CA VAL A 30 -4.41 -0.31 -11.00
C VAL A 30 -5.10 -1.43 -10.21
N THR A 31 -5.16 -1.31 -8.88
CA THR A 31 -5.81 -2.32 -8.04
C THR A 31 -7.33 -2.28 -8.15
N VAL A 32 -7.94 -1.09 -8.17
CA VAL A 32 -9.38 -0.90 -8.44
C VAL A 32 -9.77 -1.45 -9.81
N ALA A 33 -8.95 -1.22 -10.85
CA ALA A 33 -9.22 -1.74 -12.19
C ALA A 33 -9.20 -3.28 -12.23
N ARG A 34 -8.29 -3.92 -11.48
CA ARG A 34 -8.24 -5.38 -11.35
C ARG A 34 -9.45 -5.91 -10.61
N GLN A 35 -9.77 -5.36 -9.44
CA GLN A 35 -10.93 -5.79 -8.66
C GLN A 35 -12.23 -5.67 -9.47
N ARG A 36 -12.43 -4.55 -10.19
CA ARG A 36 -13.60 -4.38 -11.08
C ARG A 36 -13.65 -5.40 -12.22
N LYS A 37 -12.50 -5.83 -12.74
CA LYS A 37 -12.44 -6.89 -13.75
C LYS A 37 -12.85 -8.22 -13.13
N ASP A 38 -12.32 -8.54 -11.97
CA ASP A 38 -12.64 -9.78 -11.24
C ASP A 38 -14.12 -9.83 -10.86
N THR A 39 -14.71 -8.71 -10.38
CA THR A 39 -16.15 -8.62 -10.10
C THR A 39 -16.99 -8.82 -11.36
N LYS A 40 -16.58 -8.23 -12.50
CA LYS A 40 -17.29 -8.42 -13.78
C LYS A 40 -17.18 -9.85 -14.31
N ASP A 41 -16.02 -10.48 -14.17
CA ASP A 41 -15.82 -11.87 -14.58
C ASP A 41 -16.63 -12.82 -13.67
N LEU A 42 -16.73 -12.52 -12.37
CA LEU A 42 -17.64 -13.20 -11.45
C LEU A 42 -19.12 -13.02 -11.83
N ASP A 43 -19.57 -11.80 -12.12
CA ASP A 43 -20.95 -11.53 -12.55
C ASP A 43 -21.32 -12.19 -13.87
N ARG A 44 -20.34 -12.45 -14.75
CA ARG A 44 -20.54 -13.21 -15.99
C ARG A 44 -20.71 -14.71 -15.74
N VAL A 45 -20.09 -15.25 -14.70
CA VAL A 45 -20.07 -16.69 -14.39
C VAL A 45 -21.19 -17.07 -13.40
N ALA A 46 -21.58 -16.18 -12.49
CA ALA A 46 -22.62 -16.44 -11.50
C ALA A 46 -24.03 -16.31 -12.11
N GLN A 47 -24.70 -17.44 -12.33
CA GLN A 47 -26.06 -17.48 -12.91
C GLN A 47 -27.17 -17.26 -11.87
N SER A 48 -26.90 -17.41 -10.57
CA SER A 48 -27.88 -17.20 -9.49
C SER A 48 -27.37 -16.35 -8.30
N LYS A 49 -28.31 -15.78 -7.51
CA LYS A 49 -28.02 -15.05 -6.25
C LYS A 49 -27.35 -15.95 -5.19
N ALA A 50 -27.65 -17.25 -5.17
CA ALA A 50 -26.99 -18.23 -4.30
C ALA A 50 -25.54 -18.48 -4.73
N ASP A 51 -25.26 -18.45 -6.04
CA ASP A 51 -23.89 -18.57 -6.57
C ASP A 51 -23.05 -17.36 -6.19
N ARG A 52 -23.62 -16.15 -6.16
CA ARG A 52 -22.91 -14.92 -5.71
C ARG A 52 -22.46 -15.01 -4.25
N ALA A 53 -23.34 -15.45 -3.35
CA ALA A 53 -23.02 -15.61 -1.92
C ALA A 53 -21.99 -16.73 -1.68
N THR A 54 -21.99 -17.74 -2.55
CA THR A 54 -21.11 -18.91 -2.45
C THR A 54 -19.74 -18.69 -3.10
N SER A 55 -19.67 -17.85 -4.14
CA SER A 55 -18.44 -17.63 -4.92
C SER A 55 -17.34 -16.88 -4.16
N HIS A 56 -17.68 -16.01 -3.20
CA HIS A 56 -16.68 -15.23 -2.46
C HIS A 56 -15.88 -16.12 -1.49
N TRP A 57 -16.52 -17.12 -0.86
CA TRP A 57 -15.84 -18.02 0.06
C TRP A 57 -15.18 -19.23 -0.62
N TRP A 58 -15.70 -19.71 -1.77
CA TRP A 58 -15.12 -20.85 -2.50
C TRP A 58 -13.78 -20.52 -3.15
N LYS A 59 -13.53 -19.27 -3.55
CA LYS A 59 -12.18 -18.83 -3.94
C LYS A 59 -11.18 -18.97 -2.79
N GLY A 60 -11.60 -18.75 -1.55
CA GLY A 60 -10.76 -18.95 -0.37
C GLY A 60 -10.52 -20.42 -0.03
N VAL A 61 -11.51 -21.29 -0.25
CA VAL A 61 -11.43 -22.73 0.04
C VAL A 61 -10.66 -23.50 -1.04
N ILE A 62 -10.85 -23.18 -2.33
CA ILE A 62 -10.05 -23.77 -3.41
C ILE A 62 -8.61 -23.21 -3.39
N ALA A 63 -8.43 -21.94 -3.00
CA ALA A 63 -7.08 -21.41 -2.80
C ALA A 63 -6.36 -22.05 -1.59
N LEU A 64 -7.09 -22.51 -0.57
CA LEU A 64 -6.50 -23.18 0.58
C LEU A 64 -6.03 -24.61 0.24
N ASP A 65 -6.78 -25.33 -0.60
CA ASP A 65 -6.47 -26.73 -0.95
C ASP A 65 -5.67 -26.90 -2.26
N THR A 66 -5.59 -25.88 -3.13
CA THR A 66 -4.85 -25.97 -4.41
C THR A 66 -3.82 -24.84 -4.60
N GLU A 67 -3.91 -23.71 -3.87
CA GLU A 67 -3.19 -22.47 -4.24
C GLU A 67 -2.55 -21.72 -3.05
N LEU A 68 -1.84 -22.45 -2.19
CA LEU A 68 -0.58 -21.92 -1.63
C LEU A 68 0.51 -21.73 -2.73
N HIS A 69 0.19 -21.95 -4.01
CA HIS A 69 1.12 -21.98 -5.15
C HIS A 69 0.57 -21.30 -6.43
N ASP A 70 1.29 -20.25 -6.81
CA ASP A 70 1.71 -19.87 -8.17
C ASP A 70 0.82 -19.12 -9.19
N GLU A 71 -0.52 -19.14 -9.19
CA GLU A 71 -1.23 -18.65 -10.40
C GLU A 71 -1.95 -17.29 -10.34
N ILE A 72 -2.26 -16.73 -9.16
CA ILE A 72 -3.02 -15.45 -9.08
C ILE A 72 -2.10 -14.21 -9.23
N ARG A 73 -0.78 -14.35 -9.12
CA ARG A 73 0.14 -13.21 -9.00
C ARG A 73 1.13 -13.08 -10.15
N LYS A 74 0.69 -13.11 -11.41
CA LYS A 74 1.54 -12.62 -12.52
C LYS A 74 1.93 -11.15 -12.25
N PRO A 75 3.22 -10.83 -12.03
CA PRO A 75 3.65 -9.49 -11.66
C PRO A 75 3.78 -8.62 -12.91
N SER A 76 2.68 -8.35 -13.61
CA SER A 76 2.64 -7.21 -14.53
C SER A 76 2.31 -5.95 -13.74
N ARG A 77 3.24 -5.52 -12.90
CA ARG A 77 3.30 -4.14 -12.39
C ARG A 77 4.54 -3.52 -13.05
N PRO A 78 4.49 -2.28 -13.55
CA PRO A 78 5.67 -1.61 -14.10
C PRO A 78 6.84 -1.72 -13.12
N SER A 79 8.02 -2.00 -13.66
CA SER A 79 9.27 -2.18 -12.92
C SER A 79 9.50 -0.96 -12.02
N PRO A 80 9.46 -1.11 -10.68
CA PRO A 80 9.51 0.00 -9.74
C PRO A 80 10.89 0.63 -9.69
N GLY A 81 11.92 -0.07 -10.20
CA GLY A 81 13.28 0.42 -10.28
C GLY A 81 13.30 1.85 -10.83
N SER A 82 12.68 2.07 -11.99
CA SER A 82 12.69 3.40 -12.60
C SER A 82 12.03 4.47 -11.73
N TYR A 83 10.85 4.24 -11.15
CA TYR A 83 10.17 5.26 -10.34
C TYR A 83 10.86 5.47 -8.98
N GLN A 84 11.20 4.40 -8.27
CA GLN A 84 11.82 4.47 -6.96
C GLN A 84 13.22 5.07 -7.06
N GLN A 85 14.01 4.69 -8.06
CA GLN A 85 15.33 5.28 -8.32
C GLN A 85 15.20 6.77 -8.68
N GLN A 86 14.21 7.15 -9.48
CA GLN A 86 13.93 8.57 -9.75
C GLN A 86 13.59 9.34 -8.46
N MET A 87 12.74 8.79 -7.60
CA MET A 87 12.38 9.45 -6.34
C MET A 87 13.56 9.55 -5.38
N ASP A 88 14.36 8.50 -5.24
CA ASP A 88 15.55 8.51 -4.38
C ASP A 88 16.61 9.48 -4.92
N ALA A 89 16.80 9.57 -6.24
CA ALA A 89 17.70 10.53 -6.87
C ALA A 89 17.26 11.99 -6.62
N ARG A 90 15.97 12.29 -6.80
CA ARG A 90 15.42 13.63 -6.52
C ARG A 90 15.45 13.98 -5.04
N THR A 91 15.22 13.00 -4.17
CA THR A 91 15.34 13.15 -2.72
C THR A 91 16.77 13.49 -2.32
N ALA A 92 17.76 12.79 -2.88
CA ALA A 92 19.17 13.07 -2.64
C ALA A 92 19.58 14.47 -3.14
N ALA A 93 19.12 14.87 -4.34
CA ALA A 93 19.34 16.21 -4.87
C ALA A 93 18.73 17.30 -3.98
N SER A 94 17.54 17.06 -3.43
CA SER A 94 16.86 18.00 -2.51
C SER A 94 17.63 18.16 -1.20
N LEU A 95 18.14 17.06 -0.66
CA LEU A 95 18.97 17.07 0.55
C LEU A 95 20.28 17.85 0.33
N GLN A 96 20.92 17.69 -0.84
CA GLN A 96 22.11 18.46 -1.20
C GLN A 96 21.84 19.97 -1.31
N GLN A 97 20.62 20.35 -1.66
CA GLN A 97 20.18 21.76 -1.69
C GLN A 97 19.66 22.28 -0.33
N GLY A 98 19.75 21.48 0.74
CA GLY A 98 19.28 21.86 2.07
C GLY A 98 17.76 21.82 2.25
N ILE A 99 17.03 21.21 1.31
CA ILE A 99 15.56 21.11 1.36
C ILE A 99 15.18 19.90 2.21
N ALA A 100 14.67 20.18 3.41
CA ALA A 100 14.22 19.18 4.37
C ALA A 100 12.87 18.55 3.95
N LEU A 101 12.90 17.29 3.53
CA LEU A 101 11.70 16.52 3.19
C LEU A 101 11.28 15.64 4.36
N GLY A 102 10.03 15.74 4.81
CA GLY A 102 9.55 15.13 6.05
C GLY A 102 9.65 13.59 6.07
N LEU A 103 9.05 12.90 5.08
CA LEU A 103 9.11 11.43 5.03
C LEU A 103 10.52 10.89 4.78
N PRO A 104 11.35 11.47 3.88
CA PRO A 104 12.74 11.05 3.72
C PRO A 104 13.59 11.23 4.97
N LEU A 105 13.43 12.36 5.68
CA LEU A 105 14.12 12.60 6.95
C LEU A 105 13.68 11.60 8.03
N LEU A 106 12.37 11.33 8.12
CA LEU A 106 11.84 10.34 9.05
C LEU A 106 12.39 8.94 8.73
N ARG A 107 12.42 8.58 7.45
CA ARG A 107 13.00 7.33 6.96
C ARG A 107 14.46 7.19 7.36
N ASP A 108 15.27 8.24 7.17
CA ASP A 108 16.69 8.18 7.49
C ASP A 108 16.97 8.14 9.01
N ARG A 109 16.25 8.94 9.80
CA ARG A 109 16.43 9.02 11.26
C ARG A 109 16.01 7.73 11.96
N LEU A 110 14.90 7.14 11.53
CA LEU A 110 14.36 5.92 12.13
C LEU A 110 14.78 4.65 11.38
N LYS A 111 15.65 4.77 10.38
CA LYS A 111 16.13 3.68 9.51
C LYS A 111 14.99 2.82 8.97
N LEU A 112 13.90 3.48 8.56
CA LEU A 112 12.70 2.81 8.05
C LEU A 112 12.99 2.17 6.70
N SER A 113 12.44 0.97 6.51
CA SER A 113 12.37 0.33 5.22
C SER A 113 11.48 1.13 4.24
N LEU A 114 11.65 0.88 2.94
CA LEU A 114 10.77 1.47 1.93
C LEU A 114 9.30 1.07 2.15
N PHE A 115 9.07 -0.15 2.62
CA PHE A 115 7.75 -0.63 3.00
C PHE A 115 7.14 0.23 4.10
N GLU A 116 7.87 0.48 5.19
CA GLU A 116 7.43 1.32 6.31
C GLU A 116 7.16 2.78 5.90
N LYS A 117 8.03 3.36 5.06
CA LYS A 117 7.80 4.70 4.48
C LYS A 117 6.47 4.75 3.70
N ASN A 118 6.23 3.74 2.86
CA ASN A 118 5.01 3.67 2.06
C ASN A 118 3.77 3.36 2.91
N LEU A 119 3.93 2.61 3.99
CA LEU A 119 2.87 2.35 4.97
C LEU A 119 2.42 3.64 5.66
N ILE A 120 3.36 4.51 6.05
CA ILE A 120 3.06 5.85 6.57
C ILE A 120 2.29 6.67 5.52
N LEU A 121 2.74 6.66 4.26
CA LEU A 121 2.05 7.37 3.18
C LEU A 121 0.60 6.90 3.01
N LEU A 122 0.36 5.58 3.06
CA LEU A 122 -0.98 4.98 3.04
C LEU A 122 -1.83 5.46 4.22
N ALA A 123 -1.27 5.50 5.43
CA ALA A 123 -1.99 5.94 6.63
C ALA A 123 -2.31 7.45 6.61
N ILE A 124 -1.42 8.28 6.04
CA ILE A 124 -1.59 9.74 5.95
C ILE A 124 -2.53 10.14 4.81
N ALA A 125 -2.60 9.37 3.72
CA ALA A 125 -3.41 9.69 2.55
C ALA A 125 -4.86 10.13 2.85
N PRO A 126 -5.65 9.43 3.70
CA PRO A 126 -7.02 9.85 4.03
C PRO A 126 -7.09 11.17 4.81
N GLU A 127 -6.04 11.51 5.57
CA GLU A 127 -5.92 12.81 6.27
C GLU A 127 -5.67 13.95 5.28
N ILE A 128 -4.89 13.69 4.22
CA ILE A 128 -4.63 14.68 3.17
C ILE A 128 -5.86 14.87 2.27
N ASN A 129 -6.54 13.78 1.90
CA ASN A 129 -7.72 13.84 1.07
C ASN A 129 -8.68 12.67 1.33
N ARG A 130 -9.92 12.99 1.71
CA ARG A 130 -10.99 12.01 1.98
C ARG A 130 -11.33 11.08 0.80
N ARG A 131 -10.91 11.41 -0.43
CA ARG A 131 -11.03 10.50 -1.59
C ARG A 131 -10.36 9.15 -1.33
N TYR A 132 -9.23 9.15 -0.61
CA TYR A 132 -8.49 7.93 -0.30
C TYR A 132 -9.26 7.02 0.64
N ALA A 133 -9.92 7.57 1.66
CA ALA A 133 -10.82 6.82 2.53
C ALA A 133 -11.91 6.09 1.73
N ARG A 134 -12.52 6.76 0.75
CA ARG A 134 -13.54 6.13 -0.12
C ARG A 134 -12.95 5.00 -0.97
N LEU A 135 -11.74 5.17 -1.50
CA LEU A 135 -11.05 4.14 -2.27
C LEU A 135 -10.67 2.95 -1.38
N TYR A 136 -10.22 3.19 -0.15
CA TYR A 136 -9.89 2.13 0.80
C TYR A 136 -11.12 1.32 1.17
N ARG A 137 -12.25 1.97 1.46
CA ARG A 137 -13.51 1.28 1.71
C ARG A 137 -13.93 0.40 0.55
N PHE A 138 -13.80 0.91 -0.69
CA PHE A 138 -14.10 0.14 -1.89
C PHE A 138 -13.16 -1.06 -2.08
N LEU A 139 -11.88 -0.92 -1.78
CA LEU A 139 -10.90 -2.01 -1.95
C LEU A 139 -10.97 -3.07 -0.85
N GLN A 140 -11.65 -2.80 0.25
CA GLN A 140 -11.67 -3.63 1.46
C GLN A 140 -12.94 -4.47 1.63
N ASP A 141 -13.89 -4.40 0.67
CA ASP A 141 -15.17 -5.14 0.48
C ASP A 141 -15.88 -5.77 1.72
N ASP A 142 -15.17 -6.49 2.59
CA ASP A 142 -15.66 -7.25 3.75
C ASP A 142 -15.37 -6.62 5.13
N SER A 143 -14.70 -5.45 5.24
CA SER A 143 -14.37 -4.83 6.54
C SER A 143 -15.41 -3.77 6.96
N PRO A 144 -15.79 -3.67 8.26
CA PRO A 144 -16.70 -2.64 8.75
C PRO A 144 -16.12 -1.24 8.51
N ALA A 145 -16.60 -0.58 7.46
CA ALA A 145 -16.61 0.86 7.22
C ALA A 145 -15.43 1.69 7.80
N SER A 146 -14.18 1.25 7.61
CA SER A 146 -13.01 2.01 8.05
C SER A 146 -12.50 2.93 6.93
N ASP A 147 -12.31 4.20 7.28
CA ASP A 147 -11.67 5.20 6.41
C ASP A 147 -10.14 5.02 6.32
N LEU A 148 -9.58 4.12 7.14
CA LEU A 148 -8.15 3.80 7.22
C LEU A 148 -7.82 2.52 6.44
N PRO A 149 -6.57 2.38 5.95
CA PRO A 149 -6.15 1.16 5.30
C PRO A 149 -5.95 0.03 6.33
N THR A 150 -6.45 -1.17 6.04
CA THR A 150 -6.12 -2.39 6.79
C THR A 150 -4.70 -2.86 6.50
N VAL A 151 -4.17 -3.68 7.39
CA VAL A 151 -2.89 -4.38 7.19
C VAL A 151 -2.96 -5.25 5.92
N ASP A 152 -4.07 -5.94 5.67
CA ASP A 152 -4.25 -6.71 4.43
C ASP A 152 -4.14 -5.82 3.18
N LEU A 153 -4.86 -4.69 3.16
CA LEU A 153 -4.81 -3.75 2.05
C LEU A 153 -3.37 -3.23 1.83
N ALA A 154 -2.67 -2.87 2.90
CA ALA A 154 -1.29 -2.38 2.81
C ALA A 154 -0.35 -3.45 2.22
N LEU A 155 -0.45 -4.70 2.68
CA LEU A 155 0.36 -5.81 2.16
C LEU A 155 0.01 -6.10 0.69
N ARG A 156 -1.27 -6.09 0.31
CA ARG A 156 -1.73 -6.31 -1.06
C ARG A 156 -1.25 -5.23 -2.03
N LEU A 157 -1.22 -3.97 -1.58
CA LEU A 157 -0.76 -2.83 -2.37
C LEU A 157 0.77 -2.78 -2.48
N LEU A 158 1.49 -2.99 -1.38
CA LEU A 158 2.94 -2.76 -1.33
C LEU A 158 3.77 -3.98 -1.71
N CYS A 159 3.33 -5.20 -1.39
CA CYS A 159 4.08 -6.41 -1.70
C CYS A 159 3.82 -6.86 -3.14
N ARG A 160 4.84 -7.46 -3.78
CA ARG A 160 4.75 -7.96 -5.17
C ARG A 160 4.86 -9.47 -5.24
N THR A 161 5.63 -10.06 -4.35
CA THR A 161 5.81 -11.51 -4.23
C THR A 161 5.28 -12.01 -2.89
N ASP A 162 5.14 -13.33 -2.78
CA ASP A 162 4.71 -13.96 -1.52
C ASP A 162 5.84 -14.00 -0.49
N GLN A 163 7.09 -13.95 -0.95
CA GLN A 163 8.24 -13.70 -0.07
C GLN A 163 8.17 -12.29 0.53
N ASP A 164 7.96 -11.26 -0.28
CA ASP A 164 7.80 -9.88 0.20
C ASP A 164 6.63 -9.77 1.19
N TRP A 165 5.54 -10.49 0.94
CA TRP A 165 4.36 -10.49 1.79
C TRP A 165 4.66 -11.10 3.16
N ARG A 166 5.31 -12.27 3.20
CA ARG A 166 5.68 -12.95 4.45
C ARG A 166 6.66 -12.13 5.27
N GLU A 167 7.68 -11.57 4.63
CA GLU A 167 8.64 -10.70 5.29
C GLU A 167 8.02 -9.40 5.80
N ALA A 168 7.18 -8.74 5.01
CA ALA A 168 6.52 -7.51 5.45
C ALA A 168 5.56 -7.78 6.62
N ARG A 169 4.84 -8.91 6.59
CA ARG A 169 3.96 -9.33 7.69
C ARG A 169 4.74 -9.58 8.99
N SER A 170 5.85 -10.30 8.95
CA SER A 170 6.66 -10.55 10.15
C SER A 170 7.30 -9.26 10.70
N ARG A 171 7.74 -8.37 9.81
CA ARG A 171 8.27 -7.05 10.19
C ARG A 171 7.21 -6.14 10.79
N LEU A 172 5.96 -6.19 10.33
CA LEU A 172 4.88 -5.37 10.89
C LEU A 172 4.59 -5.66 12.36
N SER A 173 4.71 -6.92 12.80
CA SER A 173 4.61 -7.25 14.22
C SER A 173 5.73 -6.61 15.06
N GLN A 174 6.89 -6.36 14.48
CA GLN A 174 8.11 -5.87 15.15
C GLN A 174 8.53 -4.47 14.66
N SER A 175 7.65 -3.73 14.00
CA SER A 175 8.06 -2.52 13.27
C SER A 175 8.47 -1.41 14.22
N LEU A 176 9.52 -0.68 13.84
CA LEU A 176 9.98 0.50 14.58
C LEU A 176 8.87 1.55 14.66
N LEU A 177 7.98 1.57 13.68
CA LEU A 177 6.80 2.44 13.67
C LEU A 177 5.85 2.19 14.85
N ARG A 178 5.72 0.95 15.32
CA ARG A 178 4.95 0.62 16.53
C ARG A 178 5.75 0.96 17.79
N GLN A 179 7.06 0.69 17.78
CA GLN A 179 7.93 0.97 18.92
C GLN A 179 8.02 2.47 19.24
N TYR A 180 8.07 3.32 18.20
CA TYR A 180 8.08 4.78 18.34
C TYR A 180 6.68 5.39 18.40
N GLY A 181 5.62 4.58 18.42
CA GLY A 181 4.23 5.04 18.50
C GLY A 181 3.68 5.72 17.24
N LEU A 182 4.47 5.86 16.16
CA LEU A 182 4.07 6.56 14.94
C LEU A 182 2.90 5.91 14.19
N LEU A 183 2.79 4.58 14.27
CA LEU A 183 1.64 3.84 13.75
C LEU A 183 0.98 3.02 14.86
N ARG A 184 -0.33 3.18 14.97
CA ARG A 184 -1.18 2.33 15.79
C ARG A 184 -1.96 1.37 14.91
N LEU A 185 -1.90 0.09 15.24
CA LEU A 185 -2.79 -0.91 14.66
C LEU A 185 -4.01 -0.99 15.55
N LEU A 186 -5.13 -0.46 15.07
CA LEU A 186 -6.39 -0.49 15.80
C LEU A 186 -7.11 -1.81 15.50
N PRO A 187 -7.53 -2.55 16.53
CA PRO A 187 -8.42 -3.68 16.33
C PRO A 187 -9.75 -3.15 15.77
N ALA A 188 -10.17 -3.67 14.63
CA ALA A 188 -11.49 -3.41 14.08
C ALA A 188 -12.36 -4.62 14.40
N ASP A 189 -12.99 -4.66 15.58
CA ASP A 189 -13.91 -5.72 16.08
C ASP A 189 -13.47 -7.21 15.89
N CYS A 190 -12.25 -7.46 15.40
CA CYS A 190 -11.75 -8.71 14.87
C CYS A 190 -10.36 -9.01 15.44
N GLU A 191 -10.12 -10.28 15.78
CA GLU A 191 -8.89 -10.75 16.45
C GLU A 191 -7.65 -10.84 15.53
N THR A 192 -7.82 -10.79 14.20
CA THR A 192 -6.74 -11.09 13.26
C THR A 192 -5.91 -9.86 12.85
N LEU A 193 -4.59 -10.03 12.74
CA LEU A 193 -3.65 -8.96 12.34
C LEU A 193 -4.02 -8.32 10.99
N LEU A 194 -4.52 -9.10 10.04
CA LEU A 194 -4.86 -8.62 8.69
C LEU A 194 -6.05 -7.67 8.67
N ALA A 195 -7.00 -7.86 9.58
CA ALA A 195 -8.18 -7.01 9.74
C ALA A 195 -7.89 -5.72 10.54
N GLN A 196 -6.74 -5.62 11.19
CA GLN A 196 -6.38 -4.41 11.94
C GLN A 196 -6.19 -3.23 10.99
N THR A 197 -6.67 -2.05 11.42
CA THR A 197 -6.55 -0.82 10.66
C THR A 197 -5.29 -0.07 11.05
N VAL A 198 -4.60 0.49 10.06
CA VAL A 198 -3.34 1.21 10.23
C VAL A 198 -3.65 2.69 10.39
N GLN A 199 -3.46 3.21 11.60
CA GLN A 199 -3.65 4.62 11.93
C GLN A 199 -2.30 5.28 12.18
N ILE A 200 -2.10 6.49 11.64
CA ILE A 200 -0.99 7.35 12.07
C ILE A 200 -1.32 8.02 13.39
N ASP A 201 -0.35 8.04 14.31
CA ASP A 201 -0.56 8.70 15.59
C ASP A 201 -0.73 10.20 15.43
N ARG A 202 -1.85 10.70 15.94
CA ARG A 202 -2.19 12.12 16.00
C ARG A 202 -1.79 12.62 17.39
N ALA A 203 -0.48 12.76 17.62
CA ALA A 203 0.04 13.41 18.81
C ALA A 203 -0.24 14.92 18.76
#